data_AF-A0A969Q5N4-F1
#
_entry.id   AF-A0A969Q5N4-F1
#
_cell.length_a   1.000
_cell.length_b   1.000
_cell.length_c   1.000
_cell.angle_alpha   90.00
_cell.angle_beta   90.00
_cell.angle_gamma   90.00
#
_symmetry.space_group_name_H-M   'P 1'
#
loop_
_entity.id
_entity.type
_entity.pdbx_description
1 polymer ?
#
loop_
_entity_poly.entity_id
_entity_poly.type
_entity_poly.pdbx_seq_one_letter_code
_entity_poly.pdbx_strand_id
1 'polypeptide(L)'
;MFGKNASAGVVNVVSKKAGDVFALDTEASFFSGEEYKLRLGMDLPLGERARSRVTAFVGEFDGNITNRFNATNNGTGSTKINGYSRWGIRAVTDIDVSDQLSLTLIGDYRKADDDCCVSVVTSQPADSGSAQPIARR
;
A
#
# COMPACT_ATOMS: atom_id res chain seq x y z
N MET A 1 -10.91 -13.67 -19.22
CA MET A 1 -11.91 -14.48 -18.48
C MET A 1 -11.17 -15.31 -17.44
N PHE A 2 -11.62 -15.30 -16.20
CA PHE A 2 -10.90 -15.93 -15.10
C PHE A 2 -11.14 -17.44 -15.12
N GLY A 3 -10.05 -18.21 -15.21
CA GLY A 3 -10.09 -19.66 -15.36
C GLY A 3 -10.44 -20.39 -14.06
N LYS A 4 -10.40 -21.73 -14.16
CA LYS A 4 -10.76 -22.76 -13.18
C LYS A 4 -10.19 -22.64 -11.75
N ASN A 5 -9.34 -21.66 -11.44
CA ASN A 5 -8.78 -21.42 -10.10
C ASN A 5 -9.46 -20.26 -9.34
N ALA A 6 -10.52 -19.67 -9.88
CA ALA A 6 -11.27 -18.57 -9.26
C ALA A 6 -12.46 -19.04 -8.40
N SER A 7 -12.34 -20.19 -7.72
CA SER A 7 -13.46 -20.78 -6.96
C SER A 7 -13.89 -19.94 -5.75
N ALA A 8 -12.98 -19.14 -5.19
CA ALA A 8 -13.26 -18.18 -4.11
C ALA A 8 -13.60 -16.76 -4.61
N GLY A 9 -13.61 -16.53 -5.93
CA GLY A 9 -13.90 -15.23 -6.56
C GLY A 9 -12.69 -14.55 -7.20
N VAL A 10 -12.92 -13.36 -7.76
CA VAL A 10 -11.91 -12.60 -8.51
C VAL A 10 -11.96 -11.12 -8.17
N VAL A 11 -10.78 -10.53 -8.01
CA VAL A 11 -10.60 -9.08 -7.93
C VAL A 11 -10.08 -8.57 -9.28
N ASN A 12 -10.80 -7.62 -9.88
CA ASN A 12 -10.37 -6.93 -11.09
C ASN A 12 -10.02 -5.47 -10.74
N VAL A 13 -8.76 -5.09 -10.93
CA VAL A 13 -8.28 -3.73 -10.71
C VAL A 13 -8.00 -3.10 -12.07
N VAL A 14 -8.75 -2.07 -12.42
CA VAL A 14 -8.61 -1.34 -13.68
C VAL A 14 -8.02 0.03 -13.40
N SER A 15 -6.94 0.39 -14.10
CA SER A 15 -6.35 1.73 -13.99
C SER A 15 -7.29 2.76 -14.61
N LYS A 16 -7.40 3.94 -13.97
CA LYS A 16 -8.06 5.10 -14.57
C LYS A 16 -7.31 5.48 -15.86
N LYS A 17 -8.05 5.69 -16.95
CA LYS A 17 -7.50 6.19 -18.22
C LYS A 17 -7.15 7.67 -18.11
N ALA A 18 -6.30 8.16 -19.01
CA ALA A 18 -6.01 9.58 -19.12
C ALA A 18 -7.27 10.37 -19.52
N GLY A 19 -7.42 11.56 -18.94
CA GLY A 19 -8.44 12.52 -19.36
C GLY A 19 -8.05 13.24 -20.64
N ASP A 20 -9.05 13.80 -21.35
CA ASP A 20 -8.84 14.57 -22.58
C ASP A 20 -8.41 16.03 -22.29
N VAL A 21 -8.46 16.45 -21.04
CA VAL A 21 -7.98 17.75 -20.57
C VAL A 21 -6.94 17.56 -19.47
N PHE A 22 -6.09 18.57 -19.28
CA PHE A 22 -5.17 18.58 -18.16
C PHE A 22 -5.94 18.55 -16.84
N ALA A 23 -5.61 17.60 -15.96
CA ALA A 23 -6.18 17.50 -14.63
C ALA A 23 -5.13 17.03 -13.63
N LEU A 24 -5.25 17.48 -12.38
CA LEU A 24 -4.39 17.08 -11.28
C LEU A 24 -5.27 16.66 -10.10
N ASP A 25 -5.03 15.46 -9.59
CA ASP A 25 -5.64 14.94 -8.37
C ASP A 25 -4.56 14.67 -7.32
N THR A 26 -4.82 15.10 -6.09
CA THR A 26 -3.89 14.92 -4.98
C THR A 26 -4.67 14.42 -3.77
N GLU A 27 -4.05 13.51 -3.02
CA GLU A 27 -4.61 12.98 -1.78
C GLU A 27 -3.49 12.85 -0.76
N ALA A 28 -3.64 13.54 0.37
CA ALA A 28 -2.71 13.47 1.49
C ALA A 28 -3.49 13.01 2.73
N SER A 29 -2.94 12.04 3.44
CA SER A 29 -3.56 11.45 4.62
C SER A 29 -2.52 11.30 5.72
N PHE A 30 -2.89 11.73 6.92
CA PHE A 30 -2.08 11.61 8.13
C PHE A 30 -2.87 10.83 9.16
N PHE A 31 -2.24 9.84 9.79
CA PHE A 31 -2.85 8.97 10.77
C PHE A 31 -2.04 8.94 12.07
N SER A 32 -2.59 8.29 13.10
CA SER A 32 -1.89 8.07 14.36
C SER A 32 -0.63 7.22 14.17
N GLY A 33 0.40 7.46 14.98
CA GLY A 33 1.65 6.69 14.90
C GLY A 33 2.61 7.16 13.81
N GLU A 34 2.53 8.45 13.44
CA GLU A 34 3.41 9.09 12.45
C GLU A 34 3.29 8.49 11.04
N GLU A 35 2.15 7.83 10.74
CA GLU A 35 1.84 7.34 9.40
C GLU A 35 1.37 8.48 8.50
N TYR A 36 2.02 8.62 7.34
CA TYR A 36 1.57 9.53 6.29
C TYR A 36 1.50 8.82 4.94
N LYS A 37 0.57 9.28 4.10
CA LYS A 37 0.39 8.83 2.72
C LYS A 37 0.15 10.03 1.83
N LEU A 38 0.82 10.06 0.68
CA LEU A 38 0.61 11.03 -0.37
C LEU A 38 0.43 10.30 -1.70
N ARG A 39 -0.62 10.67 -2.43
CA ARG A 39 -0.87 10.23 -3.80
C ARG A 39 -1.06 11.45 -4.69
N LEU A 40 -0.46 11.38 -5.87
CA LEU A 40 -0.58 12.39 -6.91
C LEU A 40 -0.96 11.69 -8.21
N GLY A 41 -1.95 12.21 -8.91
CA GLY A 41 -2.38 11.75 -10.23
C GLY A 41 -2.51 12.94 -11.16
N MET A 42 -2.04 12.80 -12.39
CA MET A 42 -2.02 13.87 -13.37
C MET A 42 -2.43 13.31 -14.72
N ASP A 43 -3.40 13.96 -15.35
CA ASP A 43 -3.84 13.72 -16.72
C ASP A 43 -3.18 14.76 -17.65
N LEU A 44 -2.53 14.28 -18.71
CA LEU A 44 -1.75 15.05 -19.67
C LEU A 44 -2.28 14.77 -21.09
N PRO A 45 -3.00 15.72 -21.72
CA PRO A 45 -3.26 15.65 -23.15
C PRO A 45 -1.95 15.95 -23.90
N LEU A 46 -1.43 14.97 -24.63
CA LEU A 46 -0.17 15.06 -25.41
C LEU A 46 -0.42 15.45 -26.87
N GLY A 47 -1.64 15.93 -27.19
CA GLY A 47 -2.09 16.32 -28.52
C GLY A 47 -3.54 15.87 -28.75
N GLU A 48 -3.98 15.91 -30.00
CA GLU A 48 -5.34 15.49 -30.39
C GLU A 48 -5.55 13.97 -30.35
N ARG A 49 -4.46 13.19 -30.42
CA ARG A 49 -4.48 11.73 -30.58
C ARG A 49 -3.72 10.96 -29.50
N ALA A 50 -3.15 11.64 -28.52
CA ALA A 50 -2.38 10.99 -27.45
C ALA A 50 -2.69 11.64 -26.12
N ARG A 51 -2.91 10.81 -25.10
CA ARG A 51 -3.18 11.24 -23.72
C ARG A 51 -2.45 10.32 -22.76
N SER A 52 -1.91 10.88 -21.69
CA SER A 52 -1.17 10.12 -20.68
C SER A 52 -1.65 10.47 -19.28
N ARG A 53 -1.72 9.47 -18.41
CA ARG A 53 -1.96 9.62 -17.00
C ARG A 53 -0.77 9.11 -16.23
N VAL A 54 -0.20 9.96 -15.38
CA VAL A 54 0.87 9.60 -14.46
C VAL A 54 0.29 9.62 -13.05
N THR A 55 0.56 8.57 -12.27
CA THR A 55 0.16 8.47 -10.87
C THR A 55 1.37 8.06 -10.05
N ALA A 56 1.67 8.80 -8.99
CA ALA A 56 2.72 8.50 -8.04
C ALA A 56 2.14 8.39 -6.63
N PHE A 57 2.75 7.57 -5.79
CA PHE A 57 2.40 7.50 -4.39
C PHE A 57 3.65 7.29 -3.54
N VAL A 58 3.57 7.78 -2.30
CA VAL A 58 4.51 7.48 -1.22
C VAL A 58 3.71 7.30 0.06
N GLY A 59 4.14 6.37 0.90
CA GLY A 59 3.57 6.19 2.23
C GLY A 59 4.61 5.61 3.17
N GLU A 60 4.65 6.15 4.36
CA GLU A 60 5.60 5.75 5.40
C GLU A 60 4.88 5.61 6.73
N PHE A 61 5.33 4.63 7.50
CA PHE A 61 4.88 4.36 8.84
C PHE A 61 6.04 3.82 9.67
N ASP A 62 6.33 4.46 10.80
CA ASP A 62 7.43 4.11 11.68
C ASP A 62 7.29 2.75 12.38
N GLY A 63 6.07 2.24 12.50
CA GLY A 63 5.78 1.00 13.23
C GLY A 63 5.26 1.23 14.65
N ASN A 64 4.65 0.18 15.21
CA ASN A 64 3.83 0.27 16.42
C ASN A 64 4.49 -0.36 17.66
N ILE A 65 5.57 -1.12 17.51
CA ILE A 65 6.19 -1.85 18.62
C ILE A 65 7.59 -1.30 18.86
N THR A 66 7.88 -0.87 20.10
CA THR A 66 9.23 -0.44 20.50
C THR A 66 10.04 -1.63 21.00
N ASN A 67 11.12 -1.97 20.32
CA ASN A 67 12.08 -2.96 20.79
C ASN A 67 13.02 -2.34 21.83
N ARG A 68 12.99 -2.84 23.08
CA ARG A 68 13.85 -2.38 24.18
C ARG A 68 15.14 -3.19 24.36
N PHE A 69 15.32 -4.27 23.58
CA PHE A 69 16.39 -5.25 23.74
C PHE A 69 17.18 -5.52 22.44
N ASN A 70 17.47 -4.53 21.59
CA ASN A 70 18.72 -4.57 20.80
C ASN A 70 19.03 -3.23 20.13
N ALA A 71 20.32 -2.92 20.05
CA ALA A 71 20.88 -1.96 19.11
C ALA A 71 20.75 -2.55 17.70
N THR A 72 20.32 -1.75 16.72
CA THR A 72 20.19 -2.13 15.31
C THR A 72 18.97 -3.00 14.98
N ASN A 73 17.81 -2.36 14.83
CA ASN A 73 16.79 -2.86 13.91
C ASN A 73 17.39 -2.80 12.50
N ASN A 74 17.75 -3.94 11.92
CA ASN A 74 18.09 -4.15 10.50
C ASN A 74 18.75 -2.97 9.74
N GLY A 75 19.70 -2.27 10.38
CA GLY A 75 20.42 -1.13 9.78
C GLY A 75 19.66 0.20 9.67
N THR A 76 18.42 0.33 10.15
CA THR A 76 17.57 1.53 9.96
C THR A 76 17.51 2.50 11.14
N GLY A 77 18.22 2.24 12.25
CA GLY A 77 18.43 3.22 13.33
C GLY A 77 17.22 3.59 14.19
N SER A 78 15.99 3.25 13.78
CA SER A 78 14.78 3.39 14.61
C SER A 78 14.66 2.22 15.58
N THR A 79 14.07 2.43 16.77
CA THR A 79 13.77 1.36 17.77
C THR A 79 12.39 0.72 17.55
N LYS A 80 11.62 1.23 16.59
CA LYS A 80 10.27 0.76 16.25
C LYS A 80 10.30 -0.34 15.17
N ILE A 81 9.43 -1.33 15.30
CA ILE A 81 9.24 -2.46 14.37
C ILE A 81 7.77 -2.53 13.90
N ASN A 82 7.49 -3.27 12.81
CA ASN A 82 6.21 -3.28 12.07
C ASN A 82 5.91 -1.97 11.32
N GLY A 83 6.96 -1.26 10.88
CA GLY A 83 6.85 -0.12 9.99
C GLY A 83 6.82 -0.52 8.51
N TYR A 84 6.55 0.45 7.64
CA TYR A 84 6.70 0.29 6.19
C TYR A 84 7.13 1.59 5.52
N SER A 85 7.87 1.47 4.42
CA SER A 85 8.11 2.55 3.46
C SER A 85 7.81 2.05 2.06
N ARG A 86 6.85 2.70 1.39
CA ARG A 86 6.34 2.27 0.10
C ARG A 86 6.22 3.45 -0.82
N TRP A 87 6.70 3.29 -2.03
CA TRP A 87 6.50 4.29 -3.07
C TRP A 87 6.41 3.63 -4.44
N GLY A 88 5.83 4.37 -5.37
CA GLY A 88 5.74 3.90 -6.73
C GLY A 88 5.21 4.96 -7.67
N ILE A 89 5.37 4.66 -8.95
CA ILE A 89 4.91 5.47 -10.06
C ILE A 89 4.32 4.56 -11.13
N ARG A 90 3.25 5.01 -11.76
CA ARG A 90 2.57 4.33 -12.86
C ARG A 90 2.23 5.36 -13.93
N ALA A 91 2.50 5.03 -15.18
CA ALA A 91 2.12 5.80 -16.35
C ALA A 91 1.25 4.94 -17.26
N VAL A 92 0.16 5.52 -17.76
CA VAL A 92 -0.74 4.93 -18.75
C VAL A 92 -0.87 5.92 -19.88
N THR A 93 -0.50 5.53 -21.09
CA THR A 93 -0.59 6.38 -22.28
C THR A 93 -1.49 5.71 -23.30
N ASP A 94 -2.56 6.39 -23.68
CA ASP A 94 -3.44 5.98 -24.77
C ASP A 94 -3.10 6.79 -26.03
N ILE A 95 -2.95 6.10 -27.15
CA ILE A 95 -2.60 6.67 -28.45
C ILE A 95 -3.61 6.16 -29.48
N ASP A 96 -4.37 7.08 -30.07
CA ASP A 96 -5.32 6.82 -31.13
C ASP A 96 -4.59 6.92 -32.49
N VAL A 97 -4.08 5.79 -32.97
CA VAL A 97 -3.31 5.69 -34.23
C VAL A 97 -4.20 6.00 -35.44
N SER A 98 -5.46 5.57 -35.39
CA SER A 98 -6.51 5.93 -36.33
C SER A 98 -7.87 5.86 -35.63
N ASP A 99 -8.95 6.24 -36.31
CA ASP A 99 -10.31 6.22 -35.75
C ASP A 99 -10.81 4.79 -35.40
N GLN A 100 -10.05 3.76 -35.80
CA GLN A 100 -10.36 2.34 -35.58
C GLN A 100 -9.27 1.61 -34.78
N LEU A 101 -8.12 2.25 -34.52
CA LEU A 101 -6.98 1.64 -33.86
C LEU A 101 -6.49 2.51 -32.70
N SER A 102 -6.61 1.97 -31.48
CA SER A 102 -6.06 2.57 -30.27
C SER A 102 -4.99 1.65 -29.68
N LEU A 103 -3.93 2.26 -29.14
CA LEU A 103 -2.83 1.60 -28.45
C LEU A 103 -2.74 2.15 -27.03
N THR A 104 -2.75 1.26 -26.04
CA THR A 104 -2.51 1.64 -24.64
C THR A 104 -1.17 1.07 -24.19
N LEU A 105 -0.27 1.95 -23.77
CA LEU A 105 1.02 1.61 -23.18
C LEU A 105 0.97 1.85 -21.68
N ILE A 106 1.41 0.88 -20.91
CA ILE A 106 1.40 0.95 -19.44
C ILE A 106 2.78 0.60 -18.92
N GLY A 107 3.31 1.46 -18.06
CA GLY A 107 4.53 1.22 -17.31
C GLY A 107 4.30 1.49 -15.82
N ASP A 108 4.80 0.62 -14.95
CA ASP A 108 4.77 0.85 -13.52
C ASP A 108 6.08 0.41 -12.85
N TYR A 109 6.42 1.13 -11.78
CA TYR A 109 7.51 0.79 -10.89
C TYR A 109 7.06 1.03 -9.46
N ARG A 110 7.34 0.07 -8.57
CA ARG A 110 7.02 0.17 -7.16
C ARG A 110 8.09 -0.48 -6.32
N LYS A 111 8.38 0.12 -5.18
CA LYS A 111 9.22 -0.44 -4.13
C LYS A 111 8.43 -0.46 -2.82
N ALA A 112 8.53 -1.56 -2.10
CA ALA A 112 7.93 -1.73 -0.79
C ALA A 112 8.99 -2.36 0.12
N ASP A 113 9.41 -1.60 1.11
CA ASP A 113 10.31 -2.04 2.17
C ASP A 113 9.46 -2.10 3.45
N ASP A 114 9.17 -3.31 3.93
CA ASP A 114 8.27 -3.55 5.05
C ASP A 114 9.02 -4.28 6.18
N ASP A 115 9.06 -3.69 7.38
CA ASP A 115 9.64 -4.33 8.59
C ASP A 115 8.58 -5.15 9.32
N CYS A 116 7.95 -6.07 8.59
CA CYS A 116 6.87 -6.94 9.06
C CYS A 116 7.42 -8.31 9.53
N CYS A 117 6.73 -9.14 10.29
CA CYS A 117 5.50 -8.96 11.05
C CYS A 117 5.78 -9.60 12.41
N VAL A 118 6.17 -8.80 13.40
CA VAL A 118 6.53 -9.32 14.72
C VAL A 118 5.28 -9.33 15.60
N SER A 119 4.92 -10.51 16.09
CA SER A 119 3.93 -10.68 17.14
C SER A 119 4.60 -10.55 18.50
N VAL A 120 3.99 -9.81 19.42
CA VAL A 120 4.40 -9.83 20.82
C VAL A 120 3.83 -11.09 21.44
N VAL A 121 4.68 -12.09 21.67
CA VAL A 121 4.30 -13.25 22.47
C VAL A 121 4.20 -12.79 23.92
N THR A 122 3.01 -12.42 24.36
CA THR A 122 2.76 -12.23 25.79
C THR A 122 2.82 -13.61 26.44
N SER A 123 3.78 -13.86 27.33
CA SER A 123 3.70 -14.97 28.26
C SER A 123 2.64 -14.65 29.31
N GLN A 124 1.37 -14.64 28.92
CA GLN A 124 0.33 -14.82 29.90
C GLN A 124 0.49 -16.28 30.37
N PRO A 125 0.82 -16.56 31.65
CA PRO A 125 0.69 -17.93 32.13
C PRO A 125 -0.75 -18.35 31.85
N ALA A 126 -0.93 -19.51 31.24
CA ALA A 126 -2.22 -20.04 30.81
C ALA A 126 -3.19 -20.33 31.97
N ASP A 127 -2.95 -19.81 33.17
CA ASP A 127 -3.64 -20.15 34.41
C ASP A 127 -4.06 -18.87 35.15
N SER A 128 -4.99 -18.11 34.57
CA SER A 128 -5.76 -17.08 35.31
C SER A 128 -7.24 -17.46 35.34
N GLY A 129 -7.52 -18.72 35.69
CA GLY A 129 -8.87 -19.27 35.66
C GLY A 129 -9.05 -20.56 36.47
N SER A 130 -8.76 -20.55 37.77
CA SER A 130 -9.44 -21.46 38.71
C SER A 130 -9.45 -20.88 40.13
N ALA A 131 -10.36 -19.93 40.36
CA ALA A 131 -10.84 -19.68 41.72
C ALA A 131 -11.67 -20.90 42.16
N GLN A 132 -11.04 -21.85 42.86
CA GLN A 132 -11.73 -22.90 43.60
C GLN A 132 -12.25 -22.28 44.92
N PRO A 133 -13.56 -22.24 45.19
CA PRO A 133 -14.05 -21.79 46.48
C PRO A 133 -13.74 -22.86 47.54
N ILE A 134 -12.92 -22.50 48.52
CA ILE A 134 -12.69 -23.30 49.73
C ILE A 134 -13.99 -23.28 50.55
N ALA A 135 -14.77 -24.35 50.45
CA ALA A 135 -15.87 -24.61 51.36
C ALA A 135 -15.31 -25.03 52.73
N ARG A 136 -15.42 -24.15 53.73
CA ARG A 136 -15.23 -24.51 55.14
C ARG A 136 -16.47 -25.29 55.60
N ARG A 137 -16.25 -26.48 56.18
CA ARG A 137 -17.11 -27.04 57.23
C ARG A 137 -16.46 -26.74 58.57
#